data_AF-A0A348S2Q1-F1
#
_entry.id   AF-A0A348S2Q1-F1
#
_cell.length_a   1.000
_cell.length_b   1.000
_cell.length_c   1.000
_cell.angle_alpha   90.00
_cell.angle_beta   90.00
_cell.angle_gamma   90.00
#
_symmetry.space_group_name_H-M   'P 1'
#
loop_
_entity.id
_entity.type
_entity.pdbx_description
1 polymer ?
#
loop_
_entity_poly.entity_id
_entity_poly.type
_entity_poly.pdbx_seq_one_letter_code
_entity_poly.pdbx_strand_id
1 'polypeptide(L)'
;MNLYNAILIGLKDIWAHKFRTLLTMLGIVLGVSSLVAMAAVITGMEKGMKESMIAMGGLDKVRIDDEDVPVWQDHLRDQSPGRLIRDVYALQASAPLVKTISPEMRLDWRSTRVTSKGKTASTSEIVGVWPAVLEMNLYELEHGRFFCDLDEEFANSVCVIGTGVRDQLFGSPEQTGETIVPIGKTIQIGGQPFTIVGMFRHYESEQERKLKELAKKQQQETKGGVKRQRGWSGAKKWGDAFWRKNNVVYMPLNTAWIKFRAASNEDGTPDPRLTDIDIKIADLDLLEPALQQARNVMLTMHNGIVDFEFETEENQINDIRTRIRNMRISQGVIAGLSLLVGGIGIMNIMLA
;
A
#
# COMPACT_ATOMS: atom_id res chain seq x y z
N MET A 1 -29.65 11.62 -58.01
CA MET A 1 -30.23 11.05 -56.78
C MET A 1 -29.51 11.71 -55.62
N ASN A 2 -30.12 12.72 -54.98
CA ASN A 2 -29.42 13.53 -53.97
C ASN A 2 -29.20 12.68 -52.71
N LEU A 3 -27.99 12.72 -52.14
CA LEU A 3 -27.60 12.02 -50.91
C LEU A 3 -28.61 12.24 -49.77
N TYR A 4 -29.20 13.43 -49.74
CA TYR A 4 -30.29 13.82 -48.85
C TYR A 4 -31.51 12.88 -48.94
N ASN A 5 -31.97 12.56 -50.15
CA ASN A 5 -33.13 11.68 -50.34
C ASN A 5 -32.82 10.23 -49.94
N ALA A 6 -31.60 9.76 -50.16
CA ALA A 6 -31.18 8.41 -49.75
C ALA A 6 -31.16 8.26 -48.22
N ILE A 7 -30.63 9.26 -47.50
CA ILE A 7 -30.64 9.30 -46.02
C ILE A 7 -32.08 9.34 -45.49
N LEU A 8 -32.95 10.12 -46.12
CA LEU A 8 -34.34 10.29 -45.69
C LEU A 8 -35.18 9.02 -45.90
N ILE A 9 -34.91 8.26 -46.96
CA ILE A 9 -35.51 6.93 -47.18
C ILE A 9 -34.99 5.93 -46.14
N GLY A 10 -33.68 5.88 -45.89
CA GLY A 10 -33.11 4.99 -44.88
C GLY A 10 -33.65 5.24 -43.46
N LEU A 11 -33.85 6.51 -43.08
CA LEU A 11 -34.49 6.88 -41.81
C LEU A 11 -35.95 6.43 -41.73
N LYS A 12 -36.70 6.51 -42.84
CA LYS A 12 -38.09 6.01 -42.89
C LYS A 12 -38.14 4.49 -42.73
N ASP A 13 -37.23 3.76 -43.36
CA ASP A 13 -37.17 2.28 -43.26
C ASP A 13 -36.84 1.83 -41.83
N ILE A 14 -35.91 2.51 -41.15
CA ILE A 14 -35.62 2.29 -39.73
C ILE A 14 -36.88 2.52 -38.87
N TRP A 15 -37.65 3.56 -39.17
CA TRP A 15 -38.87 3.88 -38.42
C TRP A 15 -40.03 2.91 -38.70
N ALA A 16 -40.04 2.28 -39.87
CA ALA A 16 -41.01 1.24 -40.21
C ALA A 16 -40.73 -0.08 -39.46
N HIS A 17 -39.46 -0.45 -39.25
CA HIS A 17 -39.06 -1.71 -38.63
C HIS A 17 -38.51 -1.55 -37.19
N LYS A 18 -39.28 -0.88 -36.33
CA LYS A 18 -38.87 -0.48 -34.97
C LYS A 18 -38.30 -1.63 -34.11
N PHE A 19 -38.93 -2.80 -34.10
CA PHE A 19 -38.49 -3.93 -33.28
C PHE A 19 -37.15 -4.51 -33.76
N ARG A 20 -37.00 -4.59 -35.09
CA ARG A 20 -35.79 -5.08 -35.76
C ARG A 20 -34.60 -4.16 -35.47
N THR A 21 -34.78 -2.86 -35.69
CA THR A 21 -33.74 -1.85 -35.42
C THR A 21 -33.41 -1.77 -33.94
N LEU A 22 -34.39 -1.91 -33.03
CA LEU A 22 -34.13 -1.90 -31.59
C LEU A 22 -33.23 -3.08 -31.18
N LEU A 23 -33.54 -4.29 -31.66
CA LEU A 23 -32.80 -5.50 -31.26
C LEU A 23 -31.36 -5.49 -31.79
N THR A 24 -31.14 -5.02 -33.02
CA THR A 24 -29.79 -4.86 -33.58
C THR A 24 -28.97 -3.80 -32.85
N MET A 25 -29.58 -2.63 -32.58
CA MET A 25 -28.91 -1.56 -31.83
C MET A 25 -28.59 -1.99 -30.40
N LEU A 26 -29.49 -2.69 -29.71
CA LEU A 26 -29.27 -3.18 -28.36
C LEU A 26 -28.12 -4.18 -28.28
N GLY A 27 -28.01 -5.09 -29.26
CA GLY A 27 -26.88 -6.03 -29.35
C GLY A 27 -25.54 -5.31 -29.50
N ILE A 28 -25.47 -4.30 -30.39
CA ILE A 28 -24.26 -3.49 -30.59
C ILE A 28 -23.94 -2.70 -29.32
N VAL A 29 -24.93 -2.01 -28.74
CA VAL A 29 -24.73 -1.18 -27.55
C VAL A 29 -24.26 -2.02 -26.37
N LEU A 30 -24.88 -3.17 -26.08
CA LEU A 30 -24.46 -4.03 -24.97
C LEU A 30 -23.06 -4.63 -25.20
N GLY A 31 -22.76 -5.05 -26.43
CA GLY A 31 -21.44 -5.58 -26.78
C GLY A 31 -20.32 -4.54 -26.59
N VAL A 32 -20.50 -3.35 -27.16
CA VAL A 32 -19.53 -2.24 -27.03
C VAL A 32 -19.45 -1.75 -25.59
N SER A 33 -20.58 -1.63 -24.88
CA SER A 33 -20.60 -1.17 -23.48
C SER A 33 -19.86 -2.13 -22.55
N SER A 34 -20.04 -3.45 -22.73
CA SER A 34 -19.32 -4.47 -21.95
C SER A 34 -17.81 -4.39 -22.16
N LEU A 35 -17.37 -4.23 -23.42
CA LEU A 35 -15.96 -4.11 -23.77
C LEU A 35 -15.32 -2.86 -23.15
N VAL A 36 -15.98 -1.71 -23.28
CA VAL A 36 -15.50 -0.44 -22.71
C VAL A 36 -15.47 -0.50 -21.18
N ALA A 37 -16.52 -1.06 -20.55
CA ALA A 37 -16.57 -1.21 -19.10
C ALA A 37 -15.42 -2.08 -18.57
N MET A 38 -15.16 -3.22 -19.21
CA MET A 38 -14.05 -4.11 -18.81
C MET A 38 -12.68 -3.44 -19.03
N ALA A 39 -12.50 -2.69 -20.13
CA ALA A 39 -11.28 -1.93 -20.38
C ALA A 39 -11.03 -0.87 -19.28
N ALA A 40 -12.08 -0.16 -18.86
CA ALA A 40 -12.01 0.82 -17.78
C ALA A 40 -11.66 0.16 -16.43
N VAL A 41 -12.19 -1.03 -16.15
CA VAL A 41 -11.84 -1.80 -14.95
C VAL A 41 -10.37 -2.20 -14.95
N ILE A 42 -9.86 -2.75 -16.06
CA ILE A 42 -8.46 -3.20 -16.16
C ILE A 42 -7.50 -2.03 -16.01
N THR A 43 -7.72 -0.92 -16.72
CA THR A 43 -6.90 0.29 -16.59
C THR A 43 -6.98 0.90 -15.19
N GLY A 44 -8.16 0.84 -14.56
CA GLY A 44 -8.33 1.24 -13.16
C GLY A 44 -7.53 0.38 -12.19
N MET A 45 -7.51 -0.95 -12.39
CA MET A 45 -6.72 -1.89 -11.59
C MET A 45 -5.21 -1.68 -11.78
N GLU A 46 -4.74 -1.47 -13.02
CA GLU A 46 -3.34 -1.16 -13.31
C GLU A 46 -2.88 0.11 -12.60
N LYS A 47 -3.71 1.16 -12.63
CA LYS A 47 -3.42 2.41 -11.92
C LYS A 47 -3.40 2.20 -10.41
N GLY A 48 -4.40 1.52 -9.85
CA GLY A 48 -4.47 1.21 -8.42
C GLY A 48 -3.30 0.37 -7.93
N MET A 49 -2.85 -0.62 -8.73
CA MET A 49 -1.65 -1.41 -8.45
C MET A 49 -0.40 -0.52 -8.40
N LYS A 50 -0.22 0.35 -9.39
CA LYS A 50 0.93 1.28 -9.40
C LYS A 50 0.92 2.21 -8.18
N GLU A 51 -0.24 2.74 -7.81
CA GLU A 51 -0.37 3.60 -6.63
C GLU A 51 -0.09 2.83 -5.33
N SER A 52 -0.62 1.60 -5.19
CA SER A 52 -0.33 0.71 -4.05
C SER A 52 1.15 0.37 -3.94
N MET A 53 1.81 0.08 -5.06
CA MET A 53 3.25 -0.20 -5.11
C MET A 53 4.08 0.99 -4.64
N ILE A 54 3.76 2.20 -5.11
CA ILE A 54 4.42 3.42 -4.65
C ILE A 54 4.14 3.66 -3.16
N ALA A 55 2.94 3.36 -2.68
CA ALA A 55 2.60 3.49 -1.27
C ALA A 55 3.45 2.57 -0.38
N MET A 56 3.82 1.37 -0.86
CA MET A 56 4.62 0.38 -0.12
C MET A 56 6.14 0.63 -0.13
N GLY A 57 6.63 1.63 -0.89
CA GLY A 57 8.04 2.05 -0.88
C GLY A 57 8.74 2.05 -2.24
N GLY A 58 8.11 1.44 -3.26
CA GLY A 58 8.66 1.32 -4.62
C GLY A 58 9.20 -0.07 -4.95
N LEU A 59 9.61 -0.27 -6.21
CA LEU A 59 10.17 -1.53 -6.72
C LEU A 59 11.60 -1.80 -6.22
N ASP A 60 12.29 -0.73 -5.86
CA ASP A 60 13.69 -0.69 -5.44
C ASP A 60 13.86 -1.01 -3.95
N LYS A 61 12.75 -1.22 -3.23
CA LYS A 61 12.72 -1.66 -1.85
C LYS A 61 12.78 -3.19 -1.77
N VAL A 62 13.66 -3.68 -0.91
CA VAL A 62 13.79 -5.09 -0.57
C VAL A 62 13.81 -5.23 0.94
N ARG A 63 13.05 -6.17 1.46
CA ARG A 63 13.05 -6.53 2.88
C ARG A 63 13.91 -7.76 3.08
N ILE A 64 14.70 -7.77 4.15
CA ILE A 64 15.44 -8.95 4.61
C ILE A 64 14.68 -9.54 5.79
N ASP A 65 14.03 -10.68 5.56
CA ASP A 65 13.32 -11.42 6.62
C ASP A 65 14.13 -12.61 7.15
N ASP A 66 13.80 -13.12 8.34
CA ASP A 66 14.33 -14.38 8.87
C ASP A 66 13.63 -15.49 8.11
N GLU A 67 14.39 -16.49 7.67
CA GLU A 67 13.89 -17.67 7.01
C GLU A 67 14.35 -18.91 7.78
N ASP A 68 13.53 -19.95 7.77
CA ASP A 68 13.92 -21.22 8.36
C ASP A 68 15.19 -21.75 7.68
N VAL A 69 16.15 -22.20 8.49
CA VAL A 69 17.40 -22.74 7.99
C VAL A 69 17.09 -23.93 7.06
N PRO A 70 17.67 -23.98 5.85
CA PRO A 70 17.43 -25.06 4.92
C PRO A 70 17.71 -26.43 5.51
N VAL A 71 17.02 -27.46 5.01
CA VAL A 71 17.11 -28.84 5.52
C VAL A 71 18.56 -29.37 5.59
N TRP A 72 19.43 -28.94 4.68
CA TRP A 72 20.87 -29.34 4.67
C TRP A 72 21.71 -28.65 5.75
N GLN A 73 21.24 -27.54 6.32
CA GLN A 73 21.86 -26.78 7.41
C GLN A 73 21.10 -26.87 8.73
N ASP A 74 20.04 -27.70 8.85
CA ASP A 74 19.22 -27.78 10.07
C ASP A 74 20.06 -28.11 11.34
N HIS A 75 21.17 -28.84 11.19
CA HIS A 75 22.13 -29.10 12.27
C HIS A 75 22.86 -27.84 12.82
N LEU A 76 22.79 -26.71 12.10
CA LEU A 76 23.35 -25.41 12.47
C LEU A 76 22.29 -24.44 12.97
N ARG A 77 21.01 -24.84 13.04
CA ARG A 77 19.91 -23.94 13.41
C ARG A 77 20.13 -23.23 14.75
N ASP A 78 20.63 -23.94 15.75
CA ASP A 78 20.90 -23.38 17.08
C ASP A 78 22.12 -22.43 17.10
N GLN A 79 22.92 -22.39 16.04
CA GLN A 79 24.06 -21.50 15.87
C GLN A 79 23.71 -20.22 15.10
N SER A 80 22.48 -20.11 14.58
CA SER A 80 22.01 -18.91 13.90
C SER A 80 21.99 -17.72 14.87
N PRO A 81 22.72 -16.62 14.56
CA PRO A 81 22.67 -15.42 15.38
C PRO A 81 21.31 -14.69 15.28
N GLY A 82 20.58 -14.89 14.17
CA GLY A 82 19.48 -14.04 13.75
C GLY A 82 19.96 -12.65 13.31
N ARG A 83 19.04 -11.79 12.89
CA ARG A 83 19.35 -10.43 12.43
C ARG A 83 19.66 -9.49 13.58
N LEU A 84 20.83 -8.89 13.54
CA LEU A 84 21.34 -7.99 14.55
C LEU A 84 21.74 -6.65 13.93
N ILE A 85 21.85 -5.62 14.77
CA ILE A 85 22.30 -4.29 14.30
C ILE A 85 23.70 -4.32 13.68
N ARG A 86 24.55 -5.28 14.07
CA ARG A 86 25.88 -5.47 13.47
C ARG A 86 25.81 -5.79 11.98
N ASP A 87 24.76 -6.48 11.54
CA ASP A 87 24.59 -6.90 10.15
C ASP A 87 24.22 -5.69 9.29
N VAL A 88 23.43 -4.77 9.85
CA VAL A 88 23.11 -3.47 9.26
C VAL A 88 24.37 -2.65 9.02
N TYR A 89 25.25 -2.55 10.02
CA TYR A 89 26.53 -1.85 9.85
C TYR A 89 27.44 -2.53 8.83
N ALA A 90 27.45 -3.87 8.79
CA ALA A 90 28.22 -4.63 7.81
C ALA A 90 27.71 -4.39 6.37
N LEU A 91 26.38 -4.38 6.19
CA LEU A 91 25.72 -4.05 4.92
C LEU A 91 26.06 -2.62 4.48
N GLN A 92 25.99 -1.65 5.39
CA GLN A 92 26.34 -0.26 5.10
C GLN A 92 27.80 -0.09 4.67
N ALA A 93 28.72 -0.86 5.26
CA ALA A 93 30.14 -0.79 4.94
C ALA A 93 30.51 -1.55 3.66
N SER A 94 29.83 -2.67 3.38
CA SER A 94 30.28 -3.67 2.40
C SER A 94 29.38 -3.81 1.18
N ALA A 95 28.22 -3.13 1.14
CA ALA A 95 27.27 -3.16 0.02
C ALA A 95 27.00 -1.75 -0.56
N PRO A 96 27.92 -1.18 -1.38
CA PRO A 96 27.78 0.15 -1.97
C PRO A 96 26.67 0.26 -3.03
N LEU A 97 26.12 -0.87 -3.53
CA LEU A 97 24.96 -0.88 -4.41
C LEU A 97 23.63 -0.61 -3.67
N VAL A 98 23.65 -0.76 -2.34
CA VAL A 98 22.53 -0.41 -1.48
C VAL A 98 22.61 1.08 -1.18
N LYS A 99 21.57 1.81 -1.57
CA LYS A 99 21.47 3.27 -1.40
C LYS A 99 21.15 3.67 0.03
N THR A 100 20.16 3.00 0.62
CA THR A 100 19.60 3.35 1.91
C THR A 100 19.26 2.07 2.67
N ILE A 101 19.48 2.07 3.98
CA ILE A 101 19.19 0.94 4.87
C ILE A 101 18.43 1.49 6.07
N SER A 102 17.37 0.81 6.50
CA SER A 102 16.77 1.01 7.82
C SER A 102 16.56 -0.33 8.49
N PRO A 103 17.11 -0.53 9.69
CA PRO A 103 16.62 -1.56 10.59
C PRO A 103 15.18 -1.25 11.00
N GLU A 104 14.38 -2.30 11.16
CA GLU A 104 13.06 -2.22 11.77
C GLU A 104 12.98 -3.09 13.02
N MET A 105 12.42 -2.53 14.08
CA MET A 105 12.03 -3.29 15.26
C MET A 105 10.57 -3.06 15.55
N ARG A 106 9.75 -4.01 15.07
CA ARG A 106 8.31 -3.97 15.24
C ARG A 106 7.93 -4.42 16.64
N LEU A 107 7.03 -3.68 17.26
CA LEU A 107 6.34 -4.10 18.46
C LEU A 107 5.12 -4.93 18.06
N ASP A 108 4.82 -5.99 18.80
CA ASP A 108 3.63 -6.77 18.53
C ASP A 108 2.38 -5.91 18.74
N TRP A 109 1.65 -5.69 17.65
CA TRP A 109 0.43 -4.88 17.61
C TRP A 109 -0.71 -5.49 18.44
N ARG A 110 -0.66 -6.80 18.75
CA ARG A 110 -1.67 -7.46 19.59
C ARG A 110 -1.49 -7.13 21.07
N SER A 111 -0.24 -6.97 21.51
CA SER A 111 0.10 -6.66 22.91
C SER A 111 0.25 -5.14 23.14
N THR A 112 0.74 -4.41 22.14
CA THR A 112 1.05 -2.98 22.26
C THR A 112 -0.09 -2.12 21.73
N ARG A 113 -0.76 -1.39 22.63
CA ARG A 113 -1.83 -0.45 22.27
C ARG A 113 -1.34 0.98 22.30
N VAL A 114 -1.79 1.76 21.30
CA VAL A 114 -1.63 3.21 21.29
C VAL A 114 -2.89 3.86 21.84
N THR A 115 -2.75 4.57 22.95
CA THR A 115 -3.88 5.18 23.66
C THR A 115 -3.65 6.65 23.97
N SER A 116 -4.73 7.42 24.02
CA SER A 116 -4.72 8.80 24.48
C SER A 116 -6.09 9.16 25.05
N LYS A 117 -6.12 9.73 26.27
CA LYS A 117 -7.34 10.21 26.95
C LYS A 117 -8.50 9.19 26.91
N GLY A 118 -8.21 7.91 27.13
CA GLY A 118 -9.21 6.83 27.14
C GLY A 118 -9.65 6.30 25.76
N LYS A 119 -9.11 6.84 24.66
CA LYS A 119 -9.31 6.31 23.30
C LYS A 119 -8.12 5.44 22.90
N THR A 120 -8.40 4.40 22.11
CA THR A 120 -7.40 3.48 21.58
C THR A 120 -7.41 3.55 20.06
N ALA A 121 -6.23 3.62 19.45
CA ALA A 121 -6.08 3.54 18.01
C ALA A 121 -5.72 2.13 17.56
N SER A 122 -6.36 1.68 16.48
CA SER A 122 -5.91 0.56 15.66
C SER A 122 -4.78 1.03 14.77
N THR A 123 -3.57 0.56 15.08
CA THR A 123 -2.36 0.77 14.29
C THR A 123 -2.13 -0.42 13.36
N SER A 124 -1.61 -0.17 12.16
CA SER A 124 -1.08 -1.24 11.32
C SER A 124 0.26 -1.72 11.87
N GLU A 125 1.14 -0.78 12.22
CA GLU A 125 2.51 -1.03 12.60
C GLU A 125 2.95 -0.03 13.65
N ILE A 126 3.63 -0.52 14.68
CA ILE A 126 4.31 0.28 15.70
C ILE A 126 5.77 -0.17 15.65
N VAL A 127 6.65 0.69 15.14
CA VAL A 127 8.01 0.27 14.75
C VAL A 127 9.03 1.28 15.23
N GLY A 128 10.12 0.77 15.81
CA GLY A 128 11.38 1.47 15.99
C GLY A 128 12.18 1.43 14.70
N VAL A 129 12.56 2.59 14.16
CA VAL A 129 13.20 2.71 12.84
C VAL A 129 14.23 3.82 12.84
N TRP A 130 15.13 3.81 11.86
CA TRP A 130 16.05 4.93 11.62
C TRP A 130 15.41 6.06 10.80
N PRO A 131 15.99 7.28 10.85
CA PRO A 131 15.58 8.41 10.01
C PRO A 131 15.46 8.09 8.51
N ALA A 132 16.27 7.14 8.03
CA ALA A 132 16.29 6.62 6.67
C ALA A 132 14.94 6.07 6.17
N VAL A 133 14.05 5.64 7.07
CA VAL A 133 12.73 5.09 6.72
C VAL A 133 11.88 6.08 5.91
N LEU A 134 12.09 7.39 6.09
CA LEU A 134 11.32 8.44 5.43
C LEU A 134 11.50 8.35 3.90
N GLU A 135 12.74 8.21 3.45
CA GLU A 135 13.08 8.02 2.04
C GLU A 135 12.70 6.61 1.56
N MET A 136 12.89 5.61 2.42
CA MET A 136 12.62 4.22 2.09
C MET A 136 11.15 3.97 1.73
N ASN A 137 10.25 4.39 2.60
CA ASN A 137 8.81 4.17 2.47
C ASN A 137 8.09 5.35 1.78
N LEU A 138 8.84 6.33 1.23
CA LEU A 138 8.31 7.50 0.53
C LEU A 138 7.26 8.25 1.38
N TYR A 139 7.60 8.51 2.64
CA TYR A 139 6.76 9.29 3.54
C TYR A 139 7.03 10.79 3.38
N GLU A 140 5.96 11.57 3.44
CA GLU A 140 5.96 13.02 3.45
C GLU A 140 5.37 13.48 4.78
N LEU A 141 6.04 14.44 5.42
CA LEU A 141 5.55 15.06 6.63
C LEU A 141 4.61 16.20 6.27
N GLU A 142 3.42 16.20 6.87
CA GLU A 142 2.46 17.29 6.73
C GLU A 142 2.69 18.36 7.80
N HIS A 143 2.95 17.92 9.04
CA HIS A 143 3.20 18.81 10.17
C HIS A 143 4.34 18.32 11.04
N GLY A 144 5.12 19.26 11.59
CA GLY A 144 6.19 18.97 12.54
C GLY A 144 7.48 18.54 11.86
N ARG A 145 8.22 17.64 12.50
CA ARG A 145 9.50 17.11 12.00
C ARG A 145 9.58 15.60 12.17
N PHE A 146 10.47 14.96 11.40
CA PHE A 146 10.93 13.62 11.75
C PHE A 146 11.90 13.69 12.93
N PHE A 147 12.12 12.55 13.59
CA PHE A 147 13.22 12.43 14.56
C PHE A 147 14.56 12.42 13.82
N CYS A 148 15.59 12.99 14.46
CA CYS A 148 16.94 13.10 13.90
C CYS A 148 17.90 12.12 14.58
N ASP A 149 19.13 12.04 14.10
CA ASP A 149 20.16 11.14 14.64
C ASP A 149 20.42 11.37 16.14
N LEU A 150 20.27 12.60 16.64
CA LEU A 150 20.36 12.91 18.07
C LEU A 150 19.21 12.30 18.88
N ASP A 151 17.99 12.30 18.34
CA ASP A 151 16.84 11.66 19.01
C ASP A 151 17.00 10.14 19.07
N GLU A 152 17.65 9.57 18.05
CA GLU A 152 18.04 8.16 17.99
C GLU A 152 19.15 7.85 19.00
N GLU A 153 20.23 8.63 19.02
CA GLU A 153 21.36 8.43 19.93
C GLU A 153 20.95 8.53 21.41
N PHE A 154 20.13 9.52 21.77
CA PHE A 154 19.66 9.72 23.15
C PHE A 154 18.43 8.89 23.51
N ALA A 155 17.89 8.07 22.59
CA ALA A 155 16.67 7.30 22.78
C ALA A 155 15.50 8.15 23.33
N ASN A 156 15.31 9.33 22.74
CA ASN A 156 14.26 10.25 23.15
C ASN A 156 12.89 9.60 22.95
N SER A 157 11.97 9.80 23.92
CA SER A 157 10.60 9.28 23.87
C SER A 157 9.70 10.14 22.96
N VAL A 158 10.05 10.15 21.68
CA VAL A 158 9.36 10.89 20.62
C VAL A 158 8.77 9.93 19.60
N CYS A 159 7.67 10.31 18.98
CA CYS A 159 7.03 9.51 17.95
C CYS A 159 6.47 10.37 16.80
N VAL A 160 6.37 9.76 15.64
CA VAL A 160 5.71 10.31 14.45
C VAL A 160 4.53 9.41 14.11
N ILE A 161 3.38 10.01 13.85
CA ILE A 161 2.11 9.27 13.67
C ILE A 161 1.51 9.48 12.28
N GLY A 162 0.83 8.47 11.78
CA GLY A 162 -0.03 8.58 10.60
C GLY A 162 -1.38 9.27 10.89
N THR A 163 -2.03 9.76 9.85
CA THR A 163 -3.32 10.48 9.98
C THR A 163 -4.45 9.59 10.50
N GLY A 164 -4.41 8.28 10.21
CA GLY A 164 -5.38 7.32 10.71
C GLY A 164 -5.31 7.13 12.22
N VAL A 165 -4.10 7.20 12.79
CA VAL A 165 -3.89 7.19 14.25
C VAL A 165 -4.41 8.49 14.87
N ARG A 166 -4.10 9.64 14.25
CA ARG A 166 -4.65 10.95 14.68
C ARG A 166 -6.18 10.90 14.74
N ASP A 167 -6.83 10.45 13.68
CA ASP A 167 -8.30 10.47 13.58
C ASP A 167 -8.98 9.65 14.66
N GLN A 168 -8.35 8.53 15.05
CA GLN A 168 -8.88 7.65 16.09
C GLN A 168 -8.65 8.22 17.50
N LEU A 169 -7.49 8.83 17.76
CA LEU A 169 -7.15 9.36 19.08
C LEU A 169 -7.75 10.74 19.35
N PHE A 170 -7.74 11.63 18.36
CA PHE A 170 -8.11 13.03 18.53
C PHE A 170 -9.41 13.42 17.81
N GLY A 171 -9.92 12.56 16.90
CA GLY A 171 -11.07 12.84 16.05
C GLY A 171 -10.65 13.21 14.62
N SER A 172 -11.53 12.99 13.64
CA SER A 172 -11.26 13.39 12.26
C SER A 172 -11.64 14.86 12.01
N PRO A 173 -10.92 15.57 11.13
CA PRO A 173 -11.28 16.96 10.76
C PRO A 173 -12.72 17.11 10.26
N GLU A 174 -13.28 16.05 9.68
CA GLU A 174 -14.67 15.98 9.20
C GLU A 174 -15.70 15.97 10.33
N GLN A 175 -15.33 15.46 11.51
CA GLN A 175 -16.18 15.41 12.69
C GLN A 175 -16.05 16.66 13.56
N THR A 176 -14.84 17.21 13.66
CA THR A 176 -14.55 18.38 14.51
C THR A 176 -14.70 19.71 13.79
N GLY A 177 -14.69 19.72 12.45
CA GLY A 177 -14.77 20.95 11.65
C GLY A 177 -13.45 21.72 11.56
N GLU A 178 -12.39 21.25 12.21
CA GLU A 178 -11.06 21.88 12.26
C GLU A 178 -9.95 20.85 12.06
N THR A 179 -8.85 21.26 11.41
CA THR A 179 -7.64 20.44 11.25
C THR A 179 -6.95 20.28 12.60
N ILE A 180 -7.00 19.07 13.15
CA ILE A 180 -6.34 18.77 14.42
C ILE A 180 -4.87 18.47 14.16
N VAL A 181 -3.99 19.32 14.70
CA VAL A 181 -2.54 19.11 14.68
C VAL A 181 -2.08 18.64 16.07
N PRO A 182 -1.78 17.34 16.27
CA PRO A 182 -1.49 16.80 17.60
C PRO A 182 -0.02 16.93 18.04
N ILE A 183 0.76 17.84 17.45
CA ILE A 183 2.19 18.02 17.77
C ILE A 183 2.34 18.51 19.21
N GLY A 184 3.34 17.99 19.91
CA GLY A 184 3.62 18.28 21.31
C GLY A 184 2.68 17.59 22.30
N LYS A 185 1.63 16.89 21.82
CA LYS A 185 0.77 16.09 22.70
C LYS A 185 1.44 14.76 23.03
N THR A 186 1.18 14.28 24.24
CA THR A 186 1.63 12.97 24.69
C THR A 186 0.60 11.89 24.35
N ILE A 187 1.08 10.77 23.83
CA ILE A 187 0.32 9.52 23.65
C ILE A 187 0.99 8.41 24.45
N GLN A 188 0.22 7.39 24.80
CA GLN A 188 0.71 6.23 25.52
C GLN A 188 0.86 5.06 24.54
N ILE A 189 2.08 4.57 24.33
CA ILE A 189 2.36 3.39 23.52
C ILE A 189 2.76 2.27 24.48
N GLY A 190 1.98 1.19 24.55
CA GLY A 190 2.25 0.08 25.47
C GLY A 190 2.36 0.52 26.95
N GLY A 191 1.63 1.58 27.33
CA GLY A 191 1.67 2.14 28.68
C GLY A 191 2.82 3.12 28.96
N GLN A 192 3.64 3.45 27.96
CA GLN A 192 4.72 4.43 28.09
C GLN A 192 4.41 5.75 27.37
N PRO A 193 4.79 6.91 27.95
CA PRO A 193 4.51 8.21 27.35
C PRO A 193 5.48 8.55 26.22
N PHE A 194 4.92 8.93 25.07
CA PHE A 194 5.64 9.43 23.90
C PHE A 194 5.10 10.80 23.48
N THR A 195 5.99 11.71 23.09
CA THR A 195 5.62 13.02 22.57
C THR A 195 5.54 13.00 21.05
N ILE A 196 4.43 13.45 20.48
CA ILE A 196 4.27 13.54 19.03
C ILE A 196 5.11 14.70 18.50
N VAL A 197 6.12 14.41 17.69
CA VAL A 197 6.99 15.44 17.06
C VAL A 197 6.64 15.70 15.60
N GLY A 198 5.95 14.77 14.96
CA GLY A 198 5.58 14.86 13.55
C GLY A 198 4.32 14.09 13.22
N MET A 199 3.72 14.45 12.08
CA MET A 199 2.58 13.78 11.51
C MET A 199 2.76 13.64 10.00
N PHE A 200 2.53 12.43 9.49
CA PHE A 200 2.56 12.16 8.06
C PHE A 200 1.35 12.76 7.34
N ARG A 201 1.55 13.04 6.06
CA ARG A 201 0.48 13.41 5.13
C ARG A 201 -0.53 12.28 5.01
N HIS A 202 -1.80 12.64 4.79
CA HIS A 202 -2.83 11.66 4.47
C HIS A 202 -2.57 11.03 3.09
N TYR A 203 -2.52 9.70 3.04
CA TYR A 203 -2.41 8.94 1.80
C TYR A 203 -3.74 8.32 1.43
N GLU A 204 -4.21 8.55 0.21
CA GLU A 204 -5.42 7.91 -0.31
C GLU A 204 -5.23 7.66 -1.80
N SER A 205 -5.98 6.70 -2.33
CA SER A 205 -5.98 6.49 -3.78
C SER A 205 -6.56 7.71 -4.50
N GLU A 206 -6.08 7.97 -5.72
CA GLU A 206 -6.61 9.08 -6.52
C GLU A 206 -8.12 8.91 -6.81
N GLN A 207 -8.59 7.67 -6.87
CA GLN A 207 -10.00 7.36 -7.04
C GLN A 207 -10.83 7.80 -5.81
N GLU A 208 -10.37 7.45 -4.61
CA GLU A 208 -11.02 7.87 -3.36
C GLU A 208 -11.01 9.38 -3.18
N ARG A 209 -9.89 10.05 -3.49
CA ARG A 209 -9.81 11.52 -3.46
C ARG A 209 -10.88 12.15 -4.35
N LYS A 210 -10.99 11.71 -5.60
CA LYS A 210 -11.99 12.20 -6.55
C LYS A 210 -13.42 11.91 -6.09
N LEU A 211 -13.67 10.73 -5.54
CA LEU A 211 -14.98 10.37 -5.00
C LEU A 211 -15.36 11.26 -3.80
N LYS A 212 -14.42 11.56 -2.89
CA LYS A 212 -14.63 12.50 -1.79
C LYS A 212 -14.90 13.92 -2.29
N GLU A 213 -14.16 14.39 -3.30
CA GLU A 213 -14.39 15.69 -3.92
C GLU A 213 -15.77 15.79 -4.56
N LEU A 214 -16.21 14.76 -5.28
CA LEU A 214 -17.56 14.67 -5.85
C LEU A 214 -18.64 14.66 -4.77
N ALA A 215 -18.44 13.90 -3.69
CA ALA A 215 -19.37 13.86 -2.56
C ALA A 215 -19.47 15.22 -1.87
N LYS A 216 -18.34 15.93 -1.68
CA LYS A 216 -18.32 17.30 -1.12
C LYS A 216 -19.08 18.28 -2.02
N LYS A 217 -18.91 18.19 -3.34
CA LYS A 217 -19.66 19.01 -4.31
C LYS A 217 -21.17 18.73 -4.26
N GLN A 218 -21.57 17.46 -4.24
CA GLN A 218 -22.98 17.06 -4.11
C GLN A 218 -23.61 17.51 -2.78
N GLN A 219 -22.84 17.48 -1.68
CA GLN A 219 -23.27 17.98 -0.37
C GLN A 219 -23.38 19.53 -0.33
N GLN A 220 -22.54 20.24 -1.08
CA GLN A 220 -22.67 21.69 -1.25
C GLN A 220 -23.87 22.09 -2.11
N GLU A 221 -24.25 21.27 -3.09
CA GLU A 221 -25.44 21.47 -3.93
C GLU A 221 -26.76 21.14 -3.18
N THR A 222 -26.74 20.23 -2.20
CA THR A 222 -27.90 19.90 -1.36
C THR A 222 -27.95 20.71 -0.05
N LYS A 223 -27.89 22.05 -0.14
CA LYS A 223 -28.21 22.94 0.99
C LYS A 223 -29.74 22.96 1.23
N GLY A 224 -30.26 21.95 1.93
CA GLY A 224 -31.66 21.95 2.40
C GLY A 224 -32.24 20.62 2.88
N GLY A 225 -31.53 19.51 2.71
CA GLY A 225 -31.99 18.19 3.19
C GLY A 225 -31.38 17.83 4.54
N VAL A 226 -32.21 17.27 5.44
CA VAL A 226 -31.76 16.61 6.67
C VAL A 226 -30.56 15.72 6.36
N LYS A 227 -29.45 15.89 7.12
CA LYS A 227 -28.25 15.05 7.05
C LYS A 227 -28.63 13.60 7.39
N ARG A 228 -29.17 12.86 6.42
CA ARG A 228 -29.19 11.40 6.48
C ARG A 228 -27.74 10.98 6.29
N GLN A 229 -27.11 10.65 7.42
CA GLN A 229 -25.81 10.01 7.46
C GLN A 229 -25.95 8.59 6.88
N ARG A 230 -26.15 8.49 5.56
CA ARG A 230 -25.75 7.30 4.82
C ARG A 230 -24.24 7.40 4.74
N GLY A 231 -23.58 6.92 5.78
CA GLY A 231 -22.16 6.62 5.70
C GLY A 231 -22.00 5.64 4.55
N TRP A 232 -21.59 6.14 3.39
CA TRP A 232 -20.80 5.33 2.47
C TRP A 232 -19.48 5.11 3.21
N SER A 233 -19.50 4.22 4.20
CA SER A 233 -18.29 3.54 4.61
C SER A 233 -17.97 2.65 3.42
N GLY A 234 -17.19 3.18 2.47
CA GLY A 234 -16.40 2.31 1.62
C GLY A 234 -15.75 1.34 2.58
N ALA A 235 -16.08 0.05 2.44
CA ALA A 235 -15.68 -0.99 3.38
C ALA A 235 -14.22 -0.71 3.69
N LYS A 236 -13.90 -0.29 4.93
CA LYS A 236 -12.52 -0.05 5.35
C LYS A 236 -11.83 -1.38 5.12
N LYS A 237 -11.13 -1.50 3.99
CA LYS A 237 -10.43 -2.71 3.62
C LYS A 237 -9.24 -2.76 4.55
N TRP A 238 -9.46 -3.42 5.68
CA TRP A 238 -8.42 -3.81 6.61
C TRP A 238 -7.32 -4.49 5.78
N GLY A 239 -6.10 -3.96 5.82
CA GLY A 239 -4.96 -4.48 5.07
C GLY A 239 -4.67 -3.82 3.71
N ASP A 240 -5.39 -2.77 3.30
CA ASP A 240 -4.99 -2.01 2.10
C ASP A 240 -3.68 -1.21 2.34
N ALA A 241 -2.90 -0.98 1.29
CA ALA A 241 -1.60 -0.31 1.37
C ALA A 241 -1.72 1.11 1.94
N PHE A 242 -2.75 1.86 1.55
CA PHE A 242 -3.03 3.20 2.08
C PHE A 242 -3.49 3.17 3.53
N TRP A 243 -4.27 2.16 3.91
CA TRP A 243 -4.66 1.98 5.31
C TRP A 243 -3.43 1.69 6.17
N ARG A 244 -2.53 0.80 5.73
CA ARG A 244 -1.26 0.55 6.43
C ARG A 244 -0.47 1.84 6.56
N LYS A 245 -0.24 2.56 5.47
CA LYS A 245 0.53 3.81 5.46
C LYS A 245 -0.02 4.90 6.38
N ASN A 246 -1.34 4.98 6.55
CA ASN A 246 -1.97 5.97 7.41
C ASN A 246 -2.05 5.56 8.89
N ASN A 247 -1.91 4.28 9.22
CA ASN A 247 -2.08 3.77 10.58
C ASN A 247 -0.75 3.34 11.23
N VAL A 248 0.36 3.93 10.80
CA VAL A 248 1.68 3.69 11.38
C VAL A 248 1.97 4.59 12.57
N VAL A 249 2.81 4.09 13.48
CA VAL A 249 3.50 4.87 14.49
C VAL A 249 4.99 4.53 14.43
N TYR A 250 5.82 5.53 14.14
CA TYR A 250 7.27 5.40 14.17
C TYR A 250 7.85 6.07 15.39
N MET A 251 8.88 5.41 15.94
CA MET A 251 9.72 5.93 17.01
C MET A 251 11.19 5.62 16.68
N PRO A 252 12.14 6.27 17.36
CA PRO A 252 13.55 5.92 17.20
C PRO A 252 13.79 4.45 17.58
N LEU A 253 14.68 3.76 16.85
CA LEU A 253 14.97 2.34 17.03
C LEU A 253 15.51 2.07 18.45
N ASN A 254 16.47 2.86 18.91
CA ASN A 254 17.03 2.80 20.26
C ASN A 254 15.97 3.05 21.34
N THR A 255 14.99 3.91 21.07
CA THR A 255 13.86 4.10 21.99
C THR A 255 13.02 2.84 22.07
N ALA A 256 12.68 2.22 20.93
CA ALA A 256 11.97 0.95 20.92
C ALA A 256 12.74 -0.15 21.68
N TRP A 257 14.06 -0.17 21.51
CA TRP A 257 14.97 -1.11 22.17
C TRP A 257 14.90 -0.98 23.69
N ILE A 258 15.26 0.19 24.20
CA ILE A 258 15.38 0.45 25.63
C ILE A 258 14.04 0.36 26.34
N LYS A 259 12.97 0.84 25.69
CA LYS A 259 11.65 0.94 26.32
C LYS A 259 10.86 -0.35 26.31
N PHE A 260 10.93 -1.13 25.22
CA PHE A 260 10.07 -2.28 25.05
C PHE A 260 10.83 -3.59 25.03
N ARG A 261 11.94 -3.71 24.30
CA ARG A 261 12.62 -5.01 24.11
C ARG A 261 13.71 -5.35 25.13
N ALA A 262 14.26 -4.36 25.82
CA ALA A 262 15.29 -4.58 26.83
C ALA A 262 14.80 -5.36 28.07
N ALA A 263 13.48 -5.51 28.25
CA ALA A 263 12.88 -6.20 29.40
C ALA A 263 11.68 -7.10 29.03
N SER A 264 11.47 -7.43 27.75
CA SER A 264 10.21 -8.05 27.28
C SER A 264 10.16 -9.57 27.28
N ASN A 265 11.28 -10.29 27.35
CA ASN A 265 11.22 -11.75 27.25
C ASN A 265 10.70 -12.37 28.56
N GLU A 266 10.00 -13.50 28.44
CA GLU A 266 9.50 -14.30 29.57
C GLU A 266 10.62 -14.68 30.55
N ASP A 267 11.86 -14.81 30.06
CA ASP A 267 13.07 -15.11 30.83
C ASP A 267 13.83 -13.86 31.33
N GLY A 268 13.32 -12.65 31.06
CA GLY A 268 13.97 -11.39 31.44
C GLY A 268 15.25 -11.05 30.65
N THR A 269 15.54 -11.78 29.58
CA THR A 269 16.68 -11.52 28.69
C THR A 269 16.33 -10.45 27.65
N PRO A 270 17.21 -9.47 27.39
CA PRO A 270 17.04 -8.56 26.26
C PRO A 270 17.10 -9.33 24.91
N ASP A 271 16.17 -9.07 23.98
CA ASP A 271 16.20 -9.64 22.63
C ASP A 271 16.69 -8.64 21.57
N PRO A 272 18.01 -8.53 21.31
CA PRO A 272 18.58 -7.52 20.41
C PRO A 272 18.25 -7.72 18.93
N ARG A 273 17.41 -8.71 18.60
CA ARG A 273 17.09 -9.06 17.23
C ARG A 273 16.19 -8.01 16.59
N LEU A 274 16.54 -7.68 15.36
CA LEU A 274 15.72 -6.86 14.48
C LEU A 274 14.53 -7.70 14.00
N THR A 275 13.42 -7.02 13.69
CA THR A 275 12.26 -7.70 13.09
C THR A 275 12.45 -7.90 11.60
N ASP A 276 13.04 -6.92 10.93
CA ASP A 276 13.43 -7.00 9.54
C ASP A 276 14.46 -5.89 9.24
N ILE A 277 15.13 -6.00 8.11
CA ILE A 277 16.03 -4.96 7.59
C ILE A 277 15.52 -4.57 6.21
N ASP A 278 15.06 -3.33 6.09
CA ASP A 278 14.66 -2.79 4.80
C ASP A 278 15.88 -2.14 4.13
N ILE A 279 16.09 -2.49 2.85
CA ILE A 279 17.13 -1.92 2.00
C ILE A 279 16.51 -1.32 0.74
N LYS A 280 17.08 -0.21 0.27
CA LYS A 280 16.72 0.42 -0.99
C LYS A 280 17.90 0.41 -1.93
N ILE A 281 17.69 -0.05 -3.15
CA ILE A 281 18.75 -0.22 -4.13
C ILE A 281 18.86 1.03 -4.98
N ALA A 282 20.09 1.41 -5.36
CA ALA A 282 20.32 2.66 -6.09
C ALA A 282 19.72 2.64 -7.50
N ASP A 283 19.75 1.47 -8.15
CA ASP A 283 19.24 1.26 -9.51
C ASP A 283 18.59 -0.13 -9.62
N LEU A 284 17.41 -0.19 -10.24
CA LEU A 284 16.70 -1.44 -10.49
C LEU A 284 17.49 -2.36 -11.44
N ASP A 285 18.28 -1.80 -12.35
CA ASP A 285 19.12 -2.59 -13.26
C ASP A 285 20.26 -3.32 -12.50
N LEU A 286 20.58 -2.85 -11.29
CA LEU A 286 21.59 -3.42 -10.40
C LEU A 286 20.98 -4.22 -9.25
N LEU A 287 19.68 -4.51 -9.29
CA LEU A 287 18.95 -5.27 -8.26
C LEU A 287 19.65 -6.61 -7.96
N GLU A 288 19.82 -7.46 -8.97
CA GLU A 288 20.43 -8.79 -8.81
C GLU A 288 21.88 -8.72 -8.28
N PRO A 289 22.79 -7.89 -8.84
CA PRO A 289 24.12 -7.67 -8.25
C PRO A 289 24.08 -7.15 -6.81
N ALA A 290 23.16 -6.24 -6.48
CA ALA A 290 23.03 -5.66 -5.15
C ALA A 290 22.56 -6.71 -4.12
N LEU A 291 21.59 -7.55 -4.50
CA LEU A 291 21.12 -8.65 -3.66
C LEU A 291 22.20 -9.69 -3.46
N GLN A 292 22.97 -10.03 -4.50
CA GLN A 292 24.08 -10.96 -4.35
C GLN A 292 25.15 -10.40 -3.40
N GLN A 293 25.42 -9.10 -3.47
CA GLN A 293 26.34 -8.45 -2.56
C GLN A 293 25.84 -8.45 -1.12
N ALA A 294 24.58 -8.05 -0.89
CA ALA A 294 23.95 -8.09 0.42
C ALA A 294 23.94 -9.52 0.99
N ARG A 295 23.65 -10.52 0.14
CA ARG A 295 23.70 -11.94 0.50
C ARG A 295 25.09 -12.35 0.99
N ASN A 296 26.15 -11.99 0.26
CA ASN A 296 27.51 -12.34 0.64
C ASN A 296 27.91 -11.74 1.99
N VAL A 297 27.49 -10.49 2.25
CA VAL A 297 27.72 -9.82 3.53
C VAL A 297 26.99 -10.54 4.66
N MET A 298 25.69 -10.79 4.49
CA MET A 298 24.88 -11.51 5.48
C MET A 298 25.43 -12.90 5.77
N LEU A 299 25.78 -13.69 4.74
CA LEU A 299 26.41 -14.99 4.91
C LEU A 299 27.72 -14.91 5.69
N THR A 300 28.54 -13.89 5.46
CA THR A 300 29.78 -13.70 6.21
C THR A 300 29.50 -13.41 7.69
N MET A 301 28.50 -12.58 7.97
CA MET A 301 28.08 -12.22 9.33
C MET A 301 27.38 -13.37 10.08
N HIS A 302 26.77 -14.28 9.33
CA HIS A 302 26.00 -15.43 9.83
C HIS A 302 26.79 -16.74 9.74
N ASN A 303 28.12 -16.68 9.61
CA ASN A 303 29.01 -17.86 9.56
C ASN A 303 28.65 -18.88 8.45
N GLY A 304 28.08 -18.41 7.34
CA GLY A 304 27.64 -19.22 6.20
C GLY A 304 26.27 -19.88 6.38
N ILE A 305 25.55 -19.59 7.46
CA ILE A 305 24.18 -20.06 7.68
C ILE A 305 23.23 -19.23 6.83
N VAL A 306 22.32 -19.91 6.12
CA VAL A 306 21.26 -19.30 5.33
C VAL A 306 20.00 -19.29 6.19
N ASP A 307 19.84 -18.27 7.00
CA ASP A 307 18.71 -18.05 7.93
C ASP A 307 17.93 -16.77 7.59
N PHE A 308 18.09 -16.28 6.36
CA PHE A 308 17.45 -15.06 5.88
C PHE A 308 17.02 -15.19 4.43
N GLU A 309 15.99 -14.44 4.07
CA GLU A 309 15.53 -14.29 2.70
C GLU A 309 15.39 -12.82 2.29
N PHE A 310 15.37 -12.59 0.99
CA PHE A 310 15.11 -11.28 0.41
C PHE A 310 13.70 -11.27 -0.18
N GLU A 311 12.81 -10.51 0.43
CA GLU A 311 11.49 -10.25 -0.12
C GLU A 311 11.52 -8.99 -0.99
N THR A 312 11.29 -9.17 -2.28
CA THR A 312 11.18 -8.06 -3.25
C THR A 312 9.71 -7.78 -3.58
N GLU A 313 9.39 -6.51 -3.85
CA GLU A 313 8.07 -6.13 -4.35
C GLU A 313 7.81 -6.66 -5.78
N GLU A 314 8.87 -7.01 -6.53
CA GLU A 314 8.76 -7.58 -7.87
C GLU A 314 8.00 -8.90 -7.89
N ASN A 315 8.23 -9.79 -6.91
CA ASN A 315 7.51 -11.07 -6.82
C ASN A 315 5.99 -10.86 -6.72
N GLN A 316 5.55 -9.90 -5.89
CA GLN A 316 4.13 -9.55 -5.78
C GLN A 316 3.59 -8.90 -7.06
N ILE A 317 4.38 -8.09 -7.74
CA ILE A 317 3.96 -7.40 -8.97
C ILE A 317 3.88 -8.36 -10.15
N ASN A 318 4.77 -9.35 -10.24
CA ASN A 318 4.73 -10.35 -11.28
C ASN A 318 3.46 -11.21 -11.19
N ASP A 319 3.01 -11.52 -9.97
CA ASP A 319 1.72 -12.18 -9.73
C ASP A 319 0.55 -11.32 -10.20
N ILE A 320 0.52 -10.03 -9.82
CA ILE A 320 -0.57 -9.13 -10.21
C ILE A 320 -0.54 -8.89 -11.74
N ARG A 321 0.64 -8.68 -12.33
CA ARG A 321 0.82 -8.51 -13.78
C ARG A 321 0.33 -9.75 -14.53
N THR A 322 0.60 -10.93 -14.02
CA THR A 322 0.10 -12.19 -14.59
C THR A 322 -1.42 -12.27 -14.53
N ARG A 323 -2.05 -11.86 -13.40
CA ARG A 323 -3.52 -11.78 -13.29
C ARG A 323 -4.11 -10.79 -14.28
N ILE A 324 -3.52 -9.59 -14.40
CA ILE A 324 -3.97 -8.56 -15.34
C ILE A 324 -3.83 -9.05 -16.79
N ARG A 325 -2.72 -9.70 -17.13
CA ARG A 325 -2.52 -10.32 -18.46
C ARG A 325 -3.62 -11.34 -18.76
N ASN A 326 -3.93 -12.23 -17.81
CA ASN A 326 -4.98 -13.22 -17.98
C ASN A 326 -6.35 -12.56 -18.19
N MET A 327 -6.66 -11.50 -17.44
CA MET A 327 -7.89 -10.71 -17.65
C MET A 327 -7.94 -10.04 -19.03
N ARG A 328 -6.83 -9.48 -19.52
CA ARG A 328 -6.75 -8.90 -20.87
C ARG A 328 -6.97 -9.96 -21.95
N ILE A 329 -6.42 -11.16 -21.79
CA ILE A 329 -6.66 -12.27 -22.71
C ILE A 329 -8.14 -12.66 -22.70
N SER A 330 -8.75 -12.83 -21.52
CA SER A 330 -10.19 -13.11 -21.41
C SER A 330 -11.04 -12.01 -22.05
N GLN A 331 -10.68 -10.73 -21.87
CA GLN A 331 -11.35 -9.62 -22.55
C GLN A 331 -11.23 -9.73 -24.08
N GLY A 332 -10.05 -10.07 -24.59
CA GLY A 332 -9.83 -10.29 -26.02
C GLY A 332 -10.72 -11.40 -26.58
N VAL A 333 -10.84 -12.52 -25.87
CA VAL A 333 -11.73 -13.63 -26.25
C VAL A 333 -13.20 -13.20 -26.21
N ILE A 334 -13.64 -12.53 -25.14
CA ILE A 334 -15.02 -12.03 -25.01
C ILE A 334 -15.34 -11.03 -26.11
N ALA A 335 -14.43 -10.10 -26.40
CA ALA A 335 -14.56 -9.13 -27.47
C ALA A 335 -14.68 -9.83 -28.84
N GLY A 336 -13.84 -10.84 -29.09
CA GLY A 336 -13.89 -11.64 -30.31
C GLY A 336 -15.22 -12.38 -30.46
N LEU A 337 -15.70 -13.05 -29.41
CA LEU A 337 -16.99 -13.73 -29.40
C LEU A 337 -18.15 -12.74 -29.57
N SER A 338 -18.11 -11.59 -28.90
CA SER A 338 -19.15 -10.57 -29.01
C SER A 338 -19.21 -9.96 -30.41
N LEU A 339 -18.07 -9.77 -31.06
CA LEU A 339 -18.02 -9.30 -32.46
C LEU A 339 -18.61 -10.33 -33.41
N LEU A 340 -18.26 -11.62 -33.21
CA LEU A 340 -18.75 -12.72 -34.03
C LEU A 340 -20.27 -12.90 -33.87
N VAL A 341 -20.76 -12.97 -32.64
CA VAL A 341 -22.18 -13.12 -32.34
C VAL A 341 -22.97 -11.89 -32.81
N GLY A 342 -22.43 -10.68 -32.59
CA GLY A 342 -23.02 -9.44 -33.10
C GLY A 342 -23.11 -9.41 -34.63
N GLY A 343 -22.06 -9.87 -35.32
CA GLY A 343 -22.02 -9.97 -36.78
C GLY A 343 -23.03 -10.97 -37.32
N ILE A 344 -23.13 -12.17 -36.73
CA ILE A 344 -24.14 -13.17 -37.10
C ILE A 344 -25.55 -12.63 -36.84
N GLY A 345 -25.77 -11.96 -35.70
CA GLY A 345 -27.06 -11.39 -35.35
C GLY A 345 -27.54 -10.34 -36.36
N ILE A 346 -26.65 -9.42 -36.78
CA ILE A 346 -26.96 -8.42 -37.81
C ILE A 346 -27.26 -9.11 -39.14
N MET A 347 -26.44 -10.08 -39.54
CA MET A 347 -26.62 -10.81 -40.81
C MET A 347 -27.97 -11.56 -40.85
N ASN A 348 -28.31 -12.27 -39.79
CA ASN A 348 -29.56 -13.04 -39.72
C ASN A 348 -30.78 -12.11 -39.74
N ILE A 349 -30.70 -10.95 -39.08
CA ILE A 349 -31.77 -9.96 -39.05
C ILE A 349 -31.91 -9.19 -40.39
N MET A 350 -30.83 -9.07 -41.18
CA MET A 350 -30.90 -8.50 -42.53
C MET A 350 -31.42 -9.50 -43.57
N LEU A 351 -31.19 -10.80 -43.37
CA LEU A 351 -31.66 -11.86 -44.27
C LEU A 351 -33.13 -12.25 -44.05
N ALA A 352 -33.63 -12.15 -42.81
CA ALA A 352 -35.04 -12.33 -42.44
C ALA A 352 -35.82 -11.02 -42.56
#